data_AF-A0A9E2X6M7-F1
#
_entry.id   AF-A0A9E2X6M7-F1
#
_cell.length_a   1.000
_cell.length_b   1.000
_cell.length_c   1.000
_cell.angle_alpha   90.00
_cell.angle_beta   90.00
_cell.angle_gamma   90.00
#
_symmetry.space_group_name_H-M   'P 1'
#
loop_
_entity.id
_entity.type
_entity.pdbx_description
1 polymer ?
#
loop_
_entity_poly.entity_id
_entity_poly.type
_entity_poly.pdbx_seq_one_letter_code
_entity_poly.pdbx_strand_id
1 'polypeptide(L)'
;MALRIALVTPFAWSQPHDVNEHVAGLAEELRRRGHQATVLGPSNRARDLAAGRRALANGLDEDFVALGPAVPISRRSRMGVPVGVRANLAVALAAGRFDVVHGFEPALPSLSYLALRHADALTAATFFSPERLSYPPGKAQRDRLLGRLDALLATSEETAEAAKLRFPGAYEVVPLGVDLARHAPGRKRKTVVLEWRQVERPLLRAVVQELVARTDWELVLLRTRPLSGRPPLPRALRGRLRSRTGFDGDSRAEIFRSASIFVPALDGVPRAALEAQAAGAAIADPPGRTEQPELAAAEVARLLVDDAYRAREAEAATRAAAGQSFDELADRVEDVYGRLAARRRRTAASTREDGRDWIVVDLHMHTNWSHDCSTDVDELLDHAEAEGLGAIAVTDHNVFGGALEAVEKARGHKVVVIPGEEIKTDGQGEVIGLFLREEIPRGLSFGDTVEAIRAQGGLVYVPHPFDRMHAIPDAATLHRHLAEIDVLEVYNARLLFEAYNEEALRFARKYNLTAGAGSDAHVLPGVGTGAVRMRRFSGPEDFLVSLRSAEILRRPKSLAYLQGLKWVAQAKERVR
;
A
#
# COMPACT_ATOMS: atom_id res chain seq x y z
N MET A 1 -17.70 1.38 -10.97
CA MET A 1 -16.71 1.23 -12.05
C MET A 1 -15.96 -0.06 -11.78
N ALA A 2 -15.91 -1.00 -12.74
CA ALA A 2 -15.14 -2.24 -12.53
C ALA A 2 -13.65 -1.90 -12.37
N LEU A 3 -13.01 -2.50 -11.36
CA LEU A 3 -11.60 -2.29 -11.02
C LEU A 3 -10.83 -3.60 -11.17
N ARG A 4 -9.55 -3.50 -11.52
CA ARG A 4 -8.58 -4.59 -11.45
C ARG A 4 -7.85 -4.53 -10.11
N ILE A 5 -8.03 -5.53 -9.26
CA ILE A 5 -7.63 -5.50 -7.86
C ILE A 5 -6.68 -6.67 -7.59
N ALA A 6 -5.49 -6.38 -7.05
CA ALA A 6 -4.61 -7.39 -6.49
C ALA A 6 -4.81 -7.47 -4.97
N LEU A 7 -5.20 -8.64 -4.47
CA LEU A 7 -5.29 -8.92 -3.04
C LEU A 7 -4.06 -9.74 -2.64
N VAL A 8 -3.18 -9.18 -1.81
CA VAL A 8 -1.87 -9.78 -1.51
C VAL A 8 -1.80 -10.29 -0.09
N THR A 9 -1.73 -11.61 0.06
CA THR A 9 -1.59 -12.26 1.37
C THR A 9 -0.14 -12.65 1.66
N PRO A 10 0.33 -12.52 2.92
CA PRO A 10 1.68 -12.92 3.29
C PRO A 10 1.75 -14.40 3.69
N PHE A 11 0.61 -15.06 3.87
CA PHE A 11 0.54 -16.43 4.39
C PHE A 11 0.44 -17.46 3.26
N ALA A 12 1.04 -18.62 3.45
CA ALA A 12 1.04 -19.67 2.44
C ALA A 12 -0.39 -20.16 2.14
N TRP A 13 -0.88 -19.94 0.93
CA TRP A 13 -2.23 -20.31 0.48
C TRP A 13 -2.54 -21.80 0.62
N SER A 14 -1.48 -22.62 0.57
CA SER A 14 -1.56 -24.06 0.81
C SER A 14 -1.98 -24.47 2.23
N GLN A 15 -1.97 -23.55 3.19
CA GLN A 15 -2.26 -23.81 4.61
C GLN A 15 -3.47 -22.99 5.08
N PRO A 16 -4.34 -23.56 5.93
CA PRO A 16 -5.44 -22.82 6.54
C PRO A 16 -4.94 -21.65 7.40
N HIS A 17 -5.48 -20.46 7.15
CA HIS A 17 -5.13 -19.23 7.86
C HIS A 17 -6.32 -18.26 7.82
N ASP A 18 -6.65 -17.63 8.94
CA ASP A 18 -7.78 -16.71 9.11
C ASP A 18 -7.73 -15.52 8.13
N VAL A 19 -6.54 -14.99 7.88
CA VAL A 19 -6.30 -13.94 6.86
C VAL A 19 -6.52 -14.46 5.44
N ASN A 20 -6.12 -15.70 5.12
CA ASN A 20 -6.38 -16.26 3.79
C ASN A 20 -7.89 -16.46 3.56
N GLU A 21 -8.63 -16.85 4.59
CA GLU A 21 -10.09 -16.97 4.53
C GLU A 21 -10.77 -15.60 4.32
N HIS A 22 -10.29 -14.55 4.99
CA HIS A 22 -10.74 -13.18 4.73
C HIS A 22 -10.50 -12.76 3.28
N VAL A 23 -9.27 -12.94 2.81
CA VAL A 23 -8.85 -12.57 1.45
C VAL A 23 -9.65 -13.35 0.40
N ALA A 24 -9.88 -14.64 0.61
CA ALA A 24 -10.66 -15.47 -0.30
C ALA A 24 -12.11 -15.00 -0.40
N GLY A 25 -12.79 -14.78 0.73
CA GLY A 25 -14.18 -14.33 0.73
C GLY A 25 -14.35 -12.91 0.17
N LEU A 26 -13.43 -11.99 0.46
CA LEU A 26 -13.43 -10.67 -0.17
C LEU A 26 -13.19 -10.76 -1.68
N ALA A 27 -12.26 -11.61 -2.14
CA ALA A 27 -11.98 -11.78 -3.57
C ALA A 27 -13.22 -12.30 -4.32
N GLU A 28 -13.89 -13.31 -3.77
CA GLU A 28 -15.11 -13.89 -4.33
C GLU A 28 -16.22 -12.86 -4.44
N GLU A 29 -16.44 -12.09 -3.36
CA GLU A 29 -17.49 -11.08 -3.32
C GLU A 29 -17.23 -9.92 -4.28
N LEU A 30 -15.98 -9.41 -4.37
CA LEU A 30 -15.61 -8.39 -5.35
C LEU A 30 -15.82 -8.88 -6.79
N ARG A 31 -15.52 -10.16 -7.09
CA ARG A 31 -15.79 -10.74 -8.42
C ARG A 31 -17.28 -10.84 -8.70
N ARG A 32 -18.09 -11.24 -7.72
CA ARG A 32 -19.56 -11.28 -7.81
C ARG A 32 -20.14 -9.91 -8.16
N ARG A 33 -19.51 -8.84 -7.66
CA ARG A 33 -19.87 -7.43 -7.92
C ARG A 33 -19.32 -6.87 -9.23
N GLY A 34 -18.59 -7.68 -10.01
CA GLY A 34 -18.11 -7.33 -11.36
C GLY A 34 -16.69 -6.76 -11.41
N HIS A 35 -15.94 -6.79 -10.30
CA HIS A 35 -14.53 -6.45 -10.29
C HIS A 35 -13.66 -7.62 -10.75
N GLN A 36 -12.45 -7.32 -11.23
CA GLN A 36 -11.44 -8.34 -11.51
C GLN A 36 -10.49 -8.42 -10.32
N ALA A 37 -10.77 -9.31 -9.37
CA ALA A 37 -9.89 -9.54 -8.22
C ALA A 37 -8.95 -10.72 -8.48
N THR A 38 -7.65 -10.54 -8.27
CA THR A 38 -6.63 -11.59 -8.34
C THR A 38 -5.93 -11.68 -6.99
N VAL A 39 -5.86 -12.88 -6.42
CA VAL A 39 -5.13 -13.10 -5.16
C VAL A 39 -3.67 -13.45 -5.47
N LEU A 40 -2.73 -12.71 -4.87
CA LEU A 40 -1.30 -12.99 -4.95
C LEU A 40 -0.81 -13.49 -3.59
N GLY A 41 -0.08 -14.60 -3.57
CA GLY A 41 0.41 -15.17 -2.31
C GLY A 41 1.50 -16.22 -2.50
N PRO A 42 2.19 -16.60 -1.42
CA PRO A 42 3.03 -17.79 -1.45
C PRO A 42 2.18 -19.08 -1.40
N SER A 43 2.72 -20.19 -1.89
CA SER A 43 2.12 -21.52 -1.68
C SER A 43 3.19 -22.62 -1.70
N ASN A 44 3.02 -23.65 -0.87
CA ASN A 44 3.89 -24.82 -0.82
C ASN A 44 3.32 -26.03 -1.56
N ARG A 45 2.15 -25.90 -2.21
CA ARG A 45 1.56 -26.95 -3.04
C ARG A 45 2.15 -26.89 -4.45
N ALA A 46 2.68 -28.01 -4.94
CA ALA A 46 3.30 -28.08 -6.28
C ALA A 46 2.34 -27.66 -7.40
N ARG A 47 1.06 -28.02 -7.31
CA ARG A 47 0.03 -27.64 -8.29
C ARG A 47 -0.16 -26.12 -8.37
N ASP A 48 -0.21 -25.45 -7.22
CA ASP A 48 -0.42 -24.00 -7.12
C ASP A 48 0.80 -23.27 -7.70
N LEU A 49 2.02 -23.74 -7.39
CA LEU A 49 3.27 -23.19 -7.94
C LEU A 49 3.36 -23.36 -9.46
N ALA A 50 2.89 -24.49 -10.00
CA ALA A 50 2.85 -24.73 -11.44
C ALA A 50 1.83 -23.83 -12.14
N ALA A 51 0.64 -23.66 -11.54
CA ALA A 51 -0.37 -22.72 -12.04
C ALA A 51 0.12 -21.28 -12.01
N GLY A 52 0.74 -20.85 -10.91
CA GLY A 52 1.31 -19.51 -10.77
C GLY A 52 2.36 -19.20 -11.83
N ARG A 53 3.28 -20.14 -12.14
CA ARG A 53 4.25 -19.97 -13.23
C ARG A 53 3.59 -19.80 -14.61
N ARG A 54 2.51 -20.54 -14.88
CA ARG A 54 1.77 -20.39 -16.15
C ARG A 54 1.06 -19.04 -16.23
N ALA A 55 0.42 -18.61 -15.14
CA ALA A 55 -0.23 -17.30 -15.07
C ALA A 55 0.78 -16.15 -15.28
N LEU A 56 1.96 -16.23 -14.67
CA LEU A 56 3.01 -15.23 -14.90
C LEU A 56 3.53 -15.17 -16.34
N ALA A 57 3.47 -16.29 -17.09
CA ALA A 57 3.89 -16.36 -18.47
C ALA A 57 2.79 -15.95 -19.47
N ASN A 58 1.53 -16.27 -19.17
CA ASN A 58 0.43 -16.19 -20.14
C ASN A 58 -0.58 -15.07 -19.83
N GLY A 59 -0.54 -14.48 -18.63
CA GLY A 59 -1.54 -13.53 -18.16
C GLY A 59 -2.16 -13.96 -16.82
N LEU A 60 -2.55 -13.00 -15.99
CA LEU A 60 -3.07 -13.23 -14.64
C LEU A 60 -4.58 -13.51 -14.63
N ASP A 61 -5.03 -14.47 -15.44
CA ASP A 61 -6.45 -14.83 -15.56
C ASP A 61 -6.93 -15.80 -14.46
N GLU A 62 -6.02 -16.25 -13.60
CA GLU A 62 -6.31 -17.16 -12.48
C GLU A 62 -6.77 -16.38 -11.24
N ASP A 63 -7.69 -16.97 -10.48
CA ASP A 63 -8.17 -16.40 -9.21
C ASP A 63 -7.07 -16.25 -8.16
N PHE A 64 -6.10 -17.16 -8.17
CA PHE A 64 -4.95 -17.17 -7.27
C PHE A 64 -3.66 -17.46 -8.03
N VAL A 65 -2.65 -16.62 -7.80
CA VAL A 65 -1.33 -16.74 -8.43
C VAL A 65 -0.27 -16.95 -7.34
N ALA A 66 0.26 -18.17 -7.29
CA ALA A 66 1.36 -18.51 -6.39
C ALA A 66 2.67 -17.88 -6.89
N LEU A 67 3.24 -16.96 -6.12
CA LEU A 67 4.48 -16.27 -6.49
C LEU A 67 5.76 -17.01 -6.05
N GLY A 68 5.62 -18.05 -5.23
CA GLY A 68 6.72 -18.89 -4.79
C GLY A 68 6.41 -19.63 -3.49
N PRO A 69 7.33 -20.47 -3.02
CA PRO A 69 7.18 -21.16 -1.74
C PRO A 69 7.40 -20.21 -0.56
N ALA A 70 6.81 -20.57 0.58
CA ALA A 70 7.09 -19.95 1.87
C ALA A 70 7.77 -20.96 2.80
N VAL A 71 9.00 -20.66 3.22
CA VAL A 71 9.77 -21.51 4.14
C VAL A 71 9.33 -21.20 5.57
N PRO A 72 8.80 -22.18 6.33
CA PRO A 72 8.35 -21.94 7.70
C PRO A 72 9.47 -21.39 8.58
N ILE A 73 9.18 -20.35 9.37
CA ILE A 73 10.16 -19.78 10.32
C ILE A 73 10.51 -20.80 11.42
N SER A 74 9.56 -21.66 11.78
CA SER A 74 9.79 -22.79 12.67
C SER A 74 8.79 -23.92 12.36
N ARG A 75 9.08 -25.14 12.84
CA ARG A 75 8.16 -26.30 12.71
C ARG A 75 6.79 -26.07 13.36
N ARG A 76 6.65 -25.08 14.24
CA ARG A 76 5.41 -24.74 14.94
C ARG A 76 4.75 -23.47 14.39
N SER A 77 5.43 -22.73 13.52
CA SER A 77 4.94 -21.48 12.96
C SER A 77 4.15 -21.73 11.68
N ARG A 78 2.98 -21.08 11.57
CA ARG A 78 2.26 -20.93 10.30
C ARG A 78 2.78 -19.76 9.46
N MET A 79 3.70 -18.96 10.01
CA MET A 79 4.40 -17.94 9.24
C MET A 79 5.60 -18.55 8.54
N GLY A 80 5.69 -18.31 7.24
CA GLY A 80 6.85 -18.63 6.44
C GLY A 80 7.39 -17.40 5.74
N VAL A 81 8.71 -17.37 5.53
CA VAL A 81 9.37 -16.33 4.75
C VAL A 81 9.25 -16.71 3.27
N PRO A 82 8.67 -15.86 2.42
CA PRO A 82 8.62 -16.10 0.99
C PRO A 82 10.04 -16.13 0.39
N VAL A 83 10.36 -17.14 -0.43
CA VAL A 83 11.69 -17.30 -1.05
C VAL A 83 11.59 -17.08 -2.56
N GLY A 84 12.49 -16.26 -3.11
CA GLY A 84 12.58 -16.03 -4.56
C GLY A 84 11.38 -15.29 -5.17
N VAL A 85 10.50 -14.69 -4.36
CA VAL A 85 9.22 -14.15 -4.83
C VAL A 85 9.32 -12.78 -5.49
N ARG A 86 10.43 -12.04 -5.33
CA ARG A 86 10.53 -10.63 -5.76
C ARG A 86 10.40 -10.46 -7.27
N ALA A 87 11.07 -11.30 -8.06
CA ALA A 87 10.99 -11.24 -9.52
C ALA A 87 9.57 -11.58 -10.01
N ASN A 88 8.99 -12.65 -9.47
CA ASN A 88 7.62 -13.06 -9.79
C ASN A 88 6.59 -12.00 -9.41
N LEU A 89 6.77 -11.33 -8.27
CA LEU A 89 5.94 -10.20 -7.85
C LEU A 89 6.04 -9.03 -8.83
N ALA A 90 7.25 -8.66 -9.26
CA ALA A 90 7.42 -7.59 -10.24
C ALA A 90 6.72 -7.90 -11.56
N VAL A 91 6.85 -9.15 -12.05
CA VAL A 91 6.14 -9.63 -13.24
C VAL A 91 4.63 -9.58 -13.04
N ALA A 92 4.12 -10.05 -11.89
CA ALA A 92 2.70 -10.04 -11.59
C ALA A 92 2.13 -8.61 -11.55
N LEU A 93 2.78 -7.68 -10.86
CA LEU A 93 2.32 -6.30 -10.77
C LEU A 93 2.31 -5.61 -12.14
N ALA A 94 3.33 -5.85 -12.97
CA ALA A 94 3.42 -5.30 -14.32
C ALA A 94 2.37 -5.89 -15.27
N ALA A 95 2.19 -7.21 -15.27
CA ALA A 95 1.25 -7.91 -16.13
C ALA A 95 -0.22 -7.67 -15.72
N GLY A 96 -0.47 -7.55 -14.41
CA GLY A 96 -1.81 -7.41 -13.86
C GLY A 96 -2.47 -6.07 -14.14
N ARG A 97 -1.70 -4.99 -14.37
CA ARG A 97 -2.19 -3.62 -14.59
C ARG A 97 -3.30 -3.26 -13.59
N PHE A 98 -3.02 -3.52 -12.31
CA PHE A 98 -4.00 -3.33 -11.24
C PHE A 98 -4.29 -1.84 -11.03
N ASP A 99 -5.55 -1.52 -10.75
CA ASP A 99 -5.98 -0.21 -10.27
C ASP A 99 -5.68 -0.07 -8.78
N VAL A 100 -5.86 -1.16 -8.03
CA VAL A 100 -5.59 -1.23 -6.59
C VAL A 100 -4.78 -2.48 -6.24
N VAL A 101 -3.77 -2.32 -5.39
CA VAL A 101 -3.02 -3.39 -4.72
C VAL A 101 -3.29 -3.31 -3.22
N HIS A 102 -4.04 -4.28 -2.69
CA HIS A 102 -4.39 -4.38 -1.28
C HIS A 102 -3.54 -5.44 -0.59
N GLY A 103 -2.64 -5.01 0.30
CA GLY A 103 -1.81 -5.91 1.09
C GLY A 103 -2.42 -6.20 2.46
N PHE A 104 -2.40 -7.46 2.87
CA PHE A 104 -2.90 -7.90 4.18
C PHE A 104 -1.71 -8.18 5.12
N GLU A 105 -1.79 -7.71 6.37
CA GLU A 105 -0.71 -7.83 7.38
C GLU A 105 0.69 -7.36 6.90
N PRO A 106 0.84 -6.14 6.34
CA PRO A 106 2.10 -5.68 5.76
C PRO A 106 3.14 -5.22 6.79
N ALA A 107 2.82 -5.25 8.09
CA ALA A 107 3.78 -4.94 9.15
C ALA A 107 4.91 -5.97 9.24
N LEU A 108 4.68 -7.19 8.79
CA LEU A 108 5.69 -8.24 8.76
C LEU A 108 6.59 -8.10 7.52
N PRO A 109 7.88 -8.47 7.59
CA PRO A 109 8.71 -8.65 6.41
C PRO A 109 8.11 -9.76 5.53
N SER A 110 7.33 -9.36 4.55
CA SER A 110 6.38 -10.25 3.88
C SER A 110 6.15 -9.89 2.42
N LEU A 111 5.43 -10.77 1.72
CA LEU A 111 5.02 -10.50 0.34
C LEU A 111 4.12 -9.26 0.25
N SER A 112 3.20 -9.06 1.21
CA SER A 112 2.33 -7.88 1.27
C SER A 112 3.13 -6.59 1.39
N TYR A 113 4.14 -6.57 2.27
CA TYR A 113 5.07 -5.44 2.40
C TYR A 113 5.76 -5.11 1.08
N LEU A 114 6.30 -6.13 0.40
CA LEU A 114 6.98 -5.94 -0.88
C LEU A 114 6.03 -5.48 -1.99
N ALA A 115 4.81 -6.03 -2.05
CA ALA A 115 3.83 -5.67 -3.06
C ALA A 115 3.43 -4.20 -2.95
N LEU A 116 3.13 -3.73 -1.73
CA LEU A 116 2.75 -2.33 -1.50
C LEU A 116 3.89 -1.36 -1.81
N ARG A 117 5.14 -1.75 -1.55
CA ARG A 117 6.31 -0.93 -1.89
C ARG A 117 6.60 -0.85 -3.37
N HIS A 118 6.25 -1.88 -4.14
CA HIS A 118 6.58 -1.99 -5.56
C HIS A 118 5.37 -1.76 -6.49
N ALA A 119 4.18 -1.52 -5.94
CA ALA A 119 2.98 -1.26 -6.72
C ALA A 119 3.05 0.09 -7.46
N ASP A 120 2.75 0.08 -8.75
CA ASP A 120 2.45 1.28 -9.57
C ASP A 120 0.96 1.67 -9.51
N ALA A 121 0.20 1.00 -8.64
CA ALA A 121 -1.23 1.15 -8.45
C ALA A 121 -1.54 1.88 -7.13
N LEU A 122 -2.80 2.27 -6.93
CA LEU A 122 -3.28 2.71 -5.62
C LEU A 122 -3.16 1.54 -4.63
N THR A 123 -2.97 1.84 -3.37
CA THR A 123 -2.59 0.87 -2.35
C THR A 123 -3.44 0.97 -1.10
N ALA A 124 -3.82 -0.19 -0.59
CA ALA A 124 -4.53 -0.32 0.67
C ALA A 124 -3.82 -1.35 1.56
N ALA A 125 -3.90 -1.16 2.87
CA ALA A 125 -3.35 -2.09 3.85
C ALA A 125 -4.39 -2.46 4.91
N THR A 126 -4.65 -3.75 5.12
CA THR A 126 -5.49 -4.24 6.23
C THR A 126 -4.67 -4.95 7.29
N PHE A 127 -4.88 -4.57 8.56
CA PHE A 127 -4.28 -5.20 9.75
C PHE A 127 -5.33 -6.00 10.52
N PHE A 128 -4.98 -7.18 11.06
CA PHE A 128 -5.96 -8.08 11.72
C PHE A 128 -5.72 -8.31 13.21
N SER A 129 -4.52 -8.01 13.73
CA SER A 129 -4.17 -8.40 15.09
C SER A 129 -3.14 -7.45 15.71
N PRO A 130 -3.38 -6.96 16.95
CA PRO A 130 -2.39 -6.24 17.74
C PRO A 130 -1.12 -7.04 17.97
N GLU A 131 -1.21 -8.35 18.19
CA GLU A 131 -0.07 -9.20 18.50
C GLU A 131 0.92 -9.30 17.34
N ARG A 132 0.43 -9.29 16.09
CA ARG A 132 1.30 -9.33 14.89
C ARG A 132 2.01 -8.00 14.65
N LEU A 133 1.51 -6.91 15.22
CA LEU A 133 2.17 -5.60 15.21
C LEU A 133 3.31 -5.50 16.24
N SER A 134 3.37 -6.42 17.21
CA SER A 134 4.39 -6.44 18.28
C SER A 134 5.81 -6.69 17.79
N TYR A 135 6.01 -7.18 16.56
CA TYR A 135 7.33 -7.37 15.93
C TYR A 135 7.57 -6.28 14.87
N PRO A 136 7.86 -5.03 15.26
CA PRO A 136 7.86 -3.92 14.31
C PRO A 136 9.08 -4.01 13.36
N PRO A 137 8.87 -3.72 12.06
CA PRO A 137 9.99 -3.49 11.16
C PRO A 137 10.74 -2.22 11.59
N GLY A 138 12.01 -2.10 11.20
CA GLY A 138 12.83 -0.92 11.55
C GLY A 138 12.22 0.39 11.05
N LYS A 139 12.54 1.53 11.70
CA LYS A 139 11.96 2.86 11.38
C LYS A 139 11.97 3.16 9.88
N ALA A 140 13.13 3.01 9.23
CA ALA A 140 13.27 3.23 7.80
C ALA A 140 12.36 2.34 6.92
N GLN A 141 12.04 1.11 7.36
CA GLN A 141 11.12 0.25 6.63
C GLN A 141 9.66 0.70 6.78
N ARG A 142 9.30 1.21 7.97
CA ARG A 142 7.96 1.76 8.24
C ARG A 142 7.73 3.03 7.44
N ASP A 143 8.66 3.97 7.48
CA ASP A 143 8.54 5.26 6.78
C ASP A 143 8.41 5.04 5.27
N ARG A 144 9.19 4.09 4.71
CA ARG A 144 9.09 3.68 3.31
C ARG A 144 7.76 3.02 2.95
N LEU A 145 7.17 2.23 3.85
CA LEU A 145 5.86 1.65 3.59
C LEU A 145 4.79 2.73 3.69
N LEU A 146 4.82 3.56 4.72
CA LEU A 146 3.84 4.61 4.96
C LEU A 146 3.77 5.60 3.80
N GLY A 147 4.92 6.00 3.25
CA GLY A 147 4.96 6.85 2.05
C GLY A 147 4.38 6.22 0.78
N ARG A 148 4.07 4.92 0.81
CA ARG A 148 3.44 4.20 -0.30
C ARG A 148 1.97 3.95 -0.10
N LEU A 149 1.43 3.98 1.13
CA LEU A 149 0.05 3.62 1.45
C LEU A 149 -0.94 4.76 1.20
N ASP A 150 -2.10 4.45 0.61
CA ASP A 150 -3.18 5.43 0.40
C ASP A 150 -4.36 5.29 1.34
N ALA A 151 -4.59 4.07 1.81
CA ALA A 151 -5.62 3.70 2.76
C ALA A 151 -5.09 2.71 3.80
N LEU A 152 -5.50 2.92 5.04
CA LEU A 152 -5.22 2.05 6.18
C LEU A 152 -6.56 1.50 6.68
N LEU A 153 -6.62 0.19 6.85
CA LEU A 153 -7.80 -0.53 7.28
C LEU A 153 -7.43 -1.45 8.44
N ALA A 154 -8.38 -1.71 9.33
CA ALA A 154 -8.21 -2.64 10.43
C ALA A 154 -9.49 -3.43 10.67
N THR A 155 -9.39 -4.65 11.17
CA THR A 155 -10.58 -5.49 11.42
C THR A 155 -11.28 -5.21 12.76
N SER A 156 -10.70 -4.33 13.59
CA SER A 156 -11.28 -3.87 14.85
C SER A 156 -10.67 -2.53 15.28
N GLU A 157 -11.37 -1.80 16.14
CA GLU A 157 -10.86 -0.56 16.75
C GLU A 157 -9.56 -0.80 17.53
N GLU A 158 -9.50 -1.90 18.30
CA GLU A 158 -8.28 -2.29 19.02
C GLU A 158 -7.08 -2.48 18.08
N THR A 159 -7.30 -3.13 16.93
CA THR A 159 -6.24 -3.32 15.92
C THR A 159 -5.85 -1.99 15.29
N ALA A 160 -6.81 -1.10 15.03
CA ALA A 160 -6.55 0.23 14.50
C ALA A 160 -5.67 1.03 15.46
N GLU A 161 -6.00 1.06 16.75
CA GLU A 161 -5.21 1.76 17.78
C GLU A 161 -3.79 1.17 17.89
N ALA A 162 -3.64 -0.15 17.90
CA ALA A 162 -2.33 -0.80 17.93
C ALA A 162 -1.49 -0.49 16.67
N ALA A 163 -2.14 -0.36 15.51
CA ALA A 163 -1.50 -0.06 14.22
C ALA A 163 -1.09 1.42 14.11
N LYS A 164 -1.95 2.35 14.58
CA LYS A 164 -1.69 3.81 14.59
C LYS A 164 -0.38 4.18 15.29
N LEU A 165 0.00 3.46 16.34
CA LEU A 165 1.27 3.66 17.05
C LEU A 165 2.51 3.48 16.16
N ARG A 166 2.39 2.75 15.05
CA ARG A 166 3.49 2.36 14.16
C ARG A 166 3.35 2.93 12.76
N PHE A 167 2.12 2.99 12.27
CA PHE A 167 1.72 3.52 10.97
C PHE A 167 0.66 4.59 11.21
N PRO A 168 1.07 5.83 11.51
CA PRO A 168 0.14 6.92 11.81
C PRO A 168 -0.73 7.24 10.60
N GLY A 169 -2.02 7.45 10.82
CA GLY A 169 -2.98 7.79 9.77
C GLY A 169 -4.42 7.53 10.21
N ALA A 170 -5.36 7.85 9.32
CA ALA A 170 -6.77 7.54 9.50
C ALA A 170 -7.04 6.09 9.10
N TYR A 171 -7.72 5.32 9.96
CA TYR A 171 -8.04 3.92 9.75
C TYR A 171 -9.54 3.76 9.49
N GLU A 172 -9.88 2.97 8.47
CA GLU A 172 -11.23 2.46 8.30
C GLU A 172 -11.35 1.11 9.03
N VAL A 173 -12.28 0.99 9.97
CA VAL A 173 -12.58 -0.31 10.56
C VAL A 173 -13.51 -1.07 9.63
N VAL A 174 -13.07 -2.26 9.21
CA VAL A 174 -13.82 -3.15 8.31
C VAL A 174 -14.21 -4.44 8.99
N PRO A 175 -15.33 -5.07 8.56
CA PRO A 175 -15.70 -6.39 9.03
C PRO A 175 -14.61 -7.46 8.86
N LEU A 176 -14.67 -8.51 9.68
CA LEU A 176 -13.85 -9.70 9.44
C LEU A 176 -14.30 -10.49 8.21
N GLY A 177 -15.57 -10.39 7.83
CA GLY A 177 -16.19 -11.15 6.75
C GLY A 177 -16.56 -12.57 7.18
N VAL A 178 -17.81 -12.98 7.00
CA VAL A 178 -18.28 -14.36 7.22
C VAL A 178 -19.27 -14.78 6.12
N ASP A 179 -19.16 -16.05 5.73
CA ASP A 179 -20.10 -16.70 4.80
C ASP A 179 -21.32 -17.20 5.58
N LEU A 180 -22.38 -16.38 5.58
CA LEU A 180 -23.62 -16.66 6.32
C LEU A 180 -24.33 -17.92 5.82
N ALA A 181 -24.17 -18.29 4.55
CA ALA A 181 -24.78 -19.49 3.99
C ALA A 181 -24.06 -20.75 4.47
N ARG A 182 -22.73 -20.76 4.42
CA ARG A 182 -21.90 -21.87 4.91
C ARG A 182 -22.09 -22.12 6.40
N HIS A 183 -22.14 -21.04 7.16
CA HIS A 183 -22.32 -21.05 8.61
C HIS A 183 -23.78 -20.90 9.03
N ALA A 184 -24.76 -21.23 8.17
CA ALA A 184 -26.16 -21.14 8.54
C ALA A 184 -26.49 -22.03 9.76
N PRO A 185 -27.38 -21.56 10.66
CA PRO A 185 -27.76 -22.32 11.85
C PRO A 185 -28.46 -23.63 11.50
N GLY A 186 -28.06 -24.72 12.16
CA GLY A 186 -28.72 -26.01 12.09
C GLY A 186 -29.50 -26.36 13.35
N ARG A 187 -30.03 -27.58 13.40
CA ARG A 187 -30.70 -28.10 14.60
C ARG A 187 -29.71 -28.17 15.76
N LYS A 188 -29.97 -27.37 16.80
CA LYS A 188 -29.13 -27.26 17.98
C LYS A 188 -29.16 -28.53 18.84
N ARG A 189 -27.97 -28.91 19.31
CA ARG A 189 -27.72 -30.00 20.28
C ARG A 189 -27.19 -29.39 21.57
N LYS A 190 -27.38 -30.09 22.68
CA LYS A 190 -26.82 -29.75 23.99
C LYS A 190 -25.30 -29.96 24.01
N THR A 191 -24.59 -29.12 23.26
CA THR A 191 -23.15 -29.20 23.05
C THR A 191 -22.52 -27.84 23.34
N VAL A 192 -21.53 -27.86 24.23
CA VAL A 192 -20.60 -26.75 24.45
C VAL A 192 -19.37 -27.00 23.60
N VAL A 193 -19.00 -26.03 22.77
CA VAL A 193 -17.73 -26.04 22.04
C VAL A 193 -16.79 -25.07 22.76
N LEU A 194 -15.63 -25.55 23.22
CA LEU A 194 -14.60 -24.73 23.84
C LEU A 194 -13.38 -24.70 22.93
N GLU A 195 -12.95 -23.52 22.52
CA GLU A 195 -11.68 -23.35 21.80
C GLU A 195 -10.52 -23.63 22.77
N TRP A 196 -9.75 -24.66 22.48
CA TRP A 196 -8.76 -25.20 23.41
C TRP A 196 -7.37 -24.59 23.20
N ARG A 197 -6.80 -24.03 24.27
CA ARG A 197 -5.40 -23.61 24.35
C ARG A 197 -4.71 -24.21 25.57
N GLN A 198 -3.44 -24.56 25.40
CA GLN A 198 -2.65 -25.18 26.46
C GLN A 198 -2.47 -24.26 27.68
N VAL A 199 -2.41 -22.95 27.47
CA VAL A 199 -2.23 -21.94 28.53
C VAL A 199 -3.51 -21.73 29.36
N GLU A 200 -4.68 -22.13 28.84
CA GLU A 200 -5.99 -21.88 29.43
C GLU A 200 -6.58 -23.10 30.16
N ARG A 201 -5.71 -23.86 30.83
CA ARG A 201 -6.16 -24.98 31.68
C ARG A 201 -7.17 -24.57 32.76
N PRO A 202 -7.06 -23.39 33.42
CA PRO A 202 -8.05 -22.96 34.40
C PRO A 202 -9.46 -22.82 33.81
N LEU A 203 -9.58 -22.15 32.66
CA LEU A 203 -10.86 -22.00 31.96
C LEU A 203 -11.49 -23.35 31.61
N LEU A 204 -10.72 -24.28 31.03
CA LEU A 204 -11.24 -25.62 30.75
C LEU A 204 -11.71 -26.31 32.04
N ARG A 205 -10.94 -26.24 33.13
CA ARG A 205 -11.35 -26.88 34.39
C ARG A 205 -12.66 -26.30 34.89
N ALA A 206 -12.82 -24.98 34.87
CA ALA A 206 -14.05 -24.33 35.31
C ALA A 206 -15.26 -24.75 34.45
N VAL A 207 -15.13 -24.71 33.12
CA VAL A 207 -16.19 -25.18 32.20
C VAL A 207 -16.50 -26.67 32.37
N VAL A 208 -15.49 -27.50 32.62
CA VAL A 208 -15.68 -28.93 32.92
C VAL A 208 -16.50 -29.11 34.19
N GLN A 209 -16.26 -28.34 35.25
CA GLN A 209 -17.02 -28.45 36.50
C GLN A 209 -18.51 -28.20 36.29
N GLU A 210 -18.86 -27.18 35.51
CA GLU A 210 -20.27 -26.89 35.16
C GLU A 210 -20.96 -28.05 34.41
N LEU A 211 -20.19 -28.81 33.64
CA LEU A 211 -20.70 -29.95 32.86
C LEU A 211 -20.72 -31.28 33.62
N VAL A 212 -20.04 -31.39 34.77
CA VAL A 212 -20.06 -32.62 35.59
C VAL A 212 -21.48 -32.92 36.05
N ALA A 213 -22.21 -31.90 36.51
CA ALA A 213 -23.58 -32.01 37.02
C ALA A 213 -24.66 -32.03 35.91
N ARG A 214 -24.27 -31.97 34.63
CA ARG A 214 -25.19 -31.88 33.48
C ARG A 214 -24.91 -33.02 32.51
N THR A 215 -25.51 -34.18 32.77
CA THR A 215 -25.21 -35.45 32.06
C THR A 215 -25.71 -35.50 30.62
N ASP A 216 -26.68 -34.64 30.28
CA ASP A 216 -27.29 -34.48 28.97
C ASP A 216 -26.52 -33.54 28.02
N TRP A 217 -25.47 -32.89 28.52
CA TRP A 217 -24.60 -32.03 27.72
C TRP A 217 -23.28 -32.71 27.32
N GLU A 218 -22.82 -32.38 26.11
CA GLU A 218 -21.53 -32.79 25.56
C GLU A 218 -20.53 -31.62 25.50
N LEU A 219 -19.24 -31.92 25.59
CA LEU A 219 -18.14 -30.97 25.42
C LEU A 219 -17.33 -31.30 24.18
N VAL A 220 -17.13 -30.32 23.30
CA VAL A 220 -16.20 -30.41 22.16
C VAL A 220 -15.04 -29.47 22.40
N LEU A 221 -13.83 -30.02 22.52
CA LEU A 221 -12.59 -29.25 22.51
C LEU A 221 -12.19 -28.98 21.06
N LEU A 222 -12.42 -27.73 20.63
CA LEU A 222 -12.10 -27.24 19.30
C LEU A 222 -10.62 -26.85 19.21
N ARG A 223 -9.93 -27.34 18.18
CA ARG A 223 -8.54 -26.98 17.89
C ARG A 223 -8.47 -26.18 16.61
N THR A 224 -8.15 -24.90 16.74
CA THR A 224 -7.92 -23.96 15.62
C THR A 224 -6.44 -23.87 15.24
N ARG A 225 -5.54 -24.32 16.12
CA ARG A 225 -4.08 -24.38 15.94
C ARG A 225 -3.51 -25.79 16.19
N PRO A 226 -2.32 -26.14 15.66
CA PRO A 226 -1.69 -27.43 15.93
C PRO A 226 -1.48 -27.66 17.42
N LEU A 227 -1.60 -28.92 17.87
CA LEU A 227 -1.46 -29.27 19.29
C LEU A 227 -0.05 -28.96 19.79
N SER A 228 0.04 -28.08 20.77
CA SER A 228 1.26 -27.88 21.57
C SER A 228 1.32 -28.82 22.80
N GLY A 229 0.22 -29.51 23.11
CA GLY A 229 0.12 -30.47 24.20
C GLY A 229 -1.24 -31.20 24.22
N ARG A 230 -1.31 -32.35 24.89
CA ARG A 230 -2.54 -33.17 24.96
C ARG A 230 -3.58 -32.48 25.88
N PRO A 231 -4.83 -32.29 25.43
CA PRO A 231 -5.88 -31.78 26.31
C PRO A 231 -6.12 -32.76 27.46
N PRO A 232 -6.33 -32.28 28.70
CA PRO A 232 -6.71 -33.16 29.78
C PRO A 232 -8.10 -33.74 29.49
N LEU A 233 -8.28 -35.04 29.76
CA LEU A 233 -9.54 -35.75 29.58
C LEU A 233 -10.10 -36.12 30.95
N PRO A 234 -10.98 -35.30 31.53
CA PRO A 234 -11.58 -35.58 32.83
C PRO A 234 -12.39 -36.87 32.79
N ARG A 235 -12.20 -37.76 33.77
CA ARG A 235 -12.96 -39.02 33.86
C ARG A 235 -14.48 -38.78 33.93
N ALA A 236 -14.90 -37.67 34.55
CA ALA A 236 -16.31 -37.29 34.70
C ALA A 236 -17.05 -37.04 33.37
N LEU A 237 -16.32 -36.71 32.29
CA LEU A 237 -16.89 -36.48 30.96
C LEU A 237 -16.57 -37.62 29.98
N ARG A 238 -16.18 -38.79 30.47
CA ARG A 238 -15.90 -39.95 29.62
C ARG A 238 -17.13 -40.28 28.76
N GLY A 239 -16.95 -40.36 27.44
CA GLY A 239 -18.03 -40.59 26.48
C GLY A 239 -18.77 -39.33 26.01
N ARG A 240 -18.64 -38.20 26.74
CA ARG A 240 -19.30 -36.91 26.42
C ARG A 240 -18.33 -35.80 26.03
N LEU A 241 -17.02 -36.03 26.16
CA LEU A 241 -15.97 -35.13 25.69
C LEU A 241 -15.36 -35.64 24.38
N ARG A 242 -15.36 -34.80 23.35
CA ARG A 242 -14.72 -35.05 22.06
C ARG A 242 -13.71 -33.95 21.76
N SER A 243 -12.64 -34.28 21.04
CA SER A 243 -11.75 -33.27 20.47
C SER A 243 -11.91 -33.24 18.96
N ARG A 244 -12.06 -32.04 18.39
CA ARG A 244 -12.27 -31.80 16.97
C ARG A 244 -11.26 -30.76 16.47
N THR A 245 -10.90 -30.88 15.20
CA THR A 245 -9.99 -29.95 14.52
C THR A 245 -10.84 -29.04 13.64
N GLY A 246 -10.67 -27.73 13.77
CA GLY A 246 -11.34 -26.72 12.95
C GLY A 246 -10.32 -25.73 12.41
N PHE A 247 -9.44 -26.18 11.50
CA PHE A 247 -8.36 -25.34 10.98
C PHE A 247 -8.83 -24.35 9.92
N ASP A 248 -9.94 -24.64 9.24
CA ASP A 248 -10.56 -23.83 8.19
C ASP A 248 -12.06 -23.65 8.47
N GLY A 249 -12.70 -22.72 7.75
CA GLY A 249 -14.13 -22.41 7.90
C GLY A 249 -15.03 -23.63 7.68
N ASP A 250 -14.72 -24.52 6.74
CA ASP A 250 -15.56 -25.69 6.43
C ASP A 250 -15.62 -26.67 7.60
N SER A 251 -14.46 -27.01 8.18
CA SER A 251 -14.40 -27.87 9.37
C SER A 251 -15.03 -27.21 10.60
N ARG A 252 -14.94 -25.89 10.74
CA ARG A 252 -15.61 -25.15 11.82
C ARG A 252 -17.12 -25.06 11.60
N ALA A 253 -17.61 -24.88 10.38
CA ALA A 253 -19.03 -24.86 10.04
C ALA A 253 -19.72 -26.16 10.45
N GLU A 254 -19.12 -27.32 10.17
CA GLU A 254 -19.66 -28.62 10.59
C GLU A 254 -19.84 -28.71 12.10
N ILE A 255 -18.87 -28.19 12.87
CA ILE A 255 -18.88 -28.21 14.33
C ILE A 255 -19.93 -27.24 14.88
N PHE A 256 -19.93 -25.99 14.41
CA PHE A 256 -20.78 -24.94 14.96
C PHE A 256 -22.25 -25.05 14.57
N ARG A 257 -22.56 -25.66 13.41
CA ARG A 257 -23.93 -25.83 12.91
C ARG A 257 -24.89 -26.43 13.95
N SER A 258 -24.40 -27.36 14.78
CA SER A 258 -25.19 -28.00 15.84
C SER A 258 -24.86 -27.55 17.27
N ALA A 259 -23.84 -26.71 17.46
CA ALA A 259 -23.41 -26.25 18.78
C ALA A 259 -24.42 -25.24 19.37
N SER A 260 -24.73 -25.37 20.67
CA SER A 260 -25.59 -24.41 21.37
C SER A 260 -24.78 -23.30 22.04
N ILE A 261 -23.57 -23.59 22.51
CA ILE A 261 -22.71 -22.65 23.23
C ILE A 261 -21.30 -22.74 22.65
N PHE A 262 -20.65 -21.59 22.41
CA PHE A 262 -19.24 -21.49 22.09
C PHE A 262 -18.49 -20.68 23.14
N VAL A 263 -17.33 -21.18 23.56
CA VAL A 263 -16.42 -20.53 24.51
C VAL A 263 -15.12 -20.21 23.77
N PRO A 264 -14.88 -18.95 23.38
CA PRO A 264 -13.64 -18.57 22.70
C PRO A 264 -12.45 -18.61 23.64
N ALA A 265 -11.29 -18.94 23.11
CA ALA A 265 -10.02 -18.80 23.81
C ALA A 265 -9.66 -17.31 23.96
N LEU A 266 -8.90 -16.92 24.99
CA LEU A 266 -8.42 -15.55 25.19
C LEU A 266 -7.53 -15.10 24.03
N ASP A 267 -6.62 -15.96 23.58
CA ASP A 267 -5.74 -15.72 22.45
C ASP A 267 -6.16 -16.53 21.20
N GLY A 268 -7.47 -16.82 21.13
CA GLY A 268 -8.13 -17.61 20.09
C GLY A 268 -8.06 -17.02 18.68
N VAL A 269 -8.77 -17.64 17.75
CA VAL A 269 -8.95 -17.07 16.41
C VAL A 269 -10.25 -16.25 16.41
N PRO A 270 -10.22 -14.91 16.27
CA PRO A 270 -11.44 -14.09 16.32
C PRO A 270 -12.53 -14.54 15.34
N ARG A 271 -12.12 -15.00 14.16
CA ARG A 271 -13.01 -15.58 13.13
C ARG A 271 -13.83 -16.77 13.64
N ALA A 272 -13.30 -17.59 14.54
CA ALA A 272 -14.04 -18.75 15.07
C ALA A 272 -15.26 -18.31 15.91
N ALA A 273 -15.15 -17.21 16.65
CA ALA A 273 -16.28 -16.63 17.38
C ALA A 273 -17.34 -16.11 16.41
N LEU A 274 -16.94 -15.36 15.39
CA LEU A 274 -17.84 -14.85 14.36
C LEU A 274 -18.60 -15.97 13.61
N GLU A 275 -17.92 -17.06 13.27
CA GLU A 275 -18.54 -18.21 12.63
C GLU A 275 -19.49 -18.97 13.55
N ALA A 276 -19.18 -19.05 14.84
CA ALA A 276 -20.08 -19.63 15.83
C ALA A 276 -21.34 -18.76 16.03
N GLN A 277 -21.18 -17.43 15.99
CA GLN A 277 -22.28 -16.47 16.03
C GLN A 277 -23.18 -16.62 14.80
N ALA A 278 -22.61 -16.68 13.59
CA ALA A 278 -23.34 -16.91 12.34
C ALA A 278 -24.12 -18.24 12.37
N ALA A 279 -23.52 -19.28 12.96
CA ALA A 279 -24.17 -20.56 13.18
C ALA A 279 -25.25 -20.54 14.27
N GLY A 280 -25.46 -19.43 14.97
CA GLY A 280 -26.46 -19.27 16.03
C GLY A 280 -26.09 -19.98 17.33
N ALA A 281 -24.80 -20.08 17.66
CA ALA A 281 -24.38 -20.47 19.00
C ALA A 281 -24.36 -19.25 19.93
N ALA A 282 -24.78 -19.42 21.18
CA ALA A 282 -24.57 -18.41 22.21
C ALA A 282 -23.08 -18.34 22.56
N ILE A 283 -22.54 -17.12 22.69
CA ILE A 283 -21.10 -16.91 22.93
C ILE A 283 -20.86 -16.62 24.41
N ALA A 284 -20.08 -17.45 25.07
CA ALA A 284 -19.66 -17.24 26.46
C ALA A 284 -18.37 -16.40 26.50
N ASP A 285 -18.48 -15.12 26.14
CA ASP A 285 -17.38 -14.15 26.14
C ASP A 285 -17.78 -12.88 26.92
N PRO A 286 -17.90 -12.95 28.26
CA PRO A 286 -18.30 -11.80 29.06
C PRO A 286 -17.16 -10.78 29.21
N PRO A 287 -17.47 -9.48 29.38
CA PRO A 287 -16.48 -8.46 29.69
C PRO A 287 -15.63 -8.80 30.92
N GLY A 288 -14.33 -8.48 30.89
CA GLY A 288 -13.41 -8.71 32.02
C GLY A 288 -12.86 -10.14 32.14
N ARG A 289 -13.20 -11.04 31.19
CA ARG A 289 -12.69 -12.43 31.22
C ARG A 289 -11.18 -12.55 31.04
N THR A 290 -10.54 -11.54 30.48
CA THR A 290 -9.08 -11.48 30.30
C THR A 290 -8.38 -11.39 31.66
N GLU A 291 -8.96 -10.63 32.60
CA GLU A 291 -8.49 -10.54 33.97
C GLU A 291 -9.02 -11.69 34.85
N GLN A 292 -10.26 -12.12 34.63
CA GLN A 292 -10.95 -13.15 35.43
C GLN A 292 -11.58 -14.24 34.54
N PRO A 293 -10.82 -15.28 34.14
CA PRO A 293 -11.31 -16.34 33.25
C PRO A 293 -12.54 -17.10 33.76
N GLU A 294 -12.76 -17.12 35.08
CA GLU A 294 -13.91 -17.75 35.73
C GLU A 294 -15.25 -17.14 35.30
N LEU A 295 -15.26 -15.88 34.85
CA LEU A 295 -16.47 -15.22 34.34
C LEU A 295 -17.03 -15.96 33.13
N ALA A 296 -16.18 -16.47 32.25
CA ALA A 296 -16.63 -17.27 31.10
C ALA A 296 -17.30 -18.58 31.54
N ALA A 297 -16.83 -19.20 32.62
CA ALA A 297 -17.47 -20.40 33.16
C ALA A 297 -18.82 -20.09 33.83
N ALA A 298 -18.93 -18.97 34.56
CA ALA A 298 -20.20 -18.51 35.11
C ALA A 298 -21.24 -18.22 34.01
N GLU A 299 -20.81 -17.61 32.90
CA GLU A 299 -21.68 -17.38 31.74
C GLU A 299 -22.10 -18.70 31.08
N VAL A 300 -21.19 -19.68 30.95
CA VAL A 300 -21.55 -21.04 30.51
C VAL A 300 -22.59 -21.65 31.46
N ALA A 301 -22.40 -21.56 32.77
CA ALA A 301 -23.35 -22.09 33.76
C ALA A 301 -24.76 -21.52 33.56
N ARG A 302 -24.85 -20.20 33.32
CA ARG A 302 -26.12 -19.53 33.05
C ARG A 302 -26.75 -19.99 31.73
N LEU A 303 -25.97 -20.03 30.66
CA LEU A 303 -26.41 -20.51 29.35
C LEU A 303 -26.84 -21.98 29.36
N LEU A 304 -26.27 -22.82 30.24
CA LEU A 304 -26.65 -24.23 30.37
C LEU A 304 -28.02 -24.43 31.03
N VAL A 305 -28.43 -23.51 31.91
CA VAL A 305 -29.64 -23.65 32.74
C VAL A 305 -30.83 -22.90 32.15
N ASP A 306 -30.60 -21.71 31.58
CA ASP A 306 -31.67 -20.85 31.08
C ASP A 306 -31.76 -20.91 29.54
N ASP A 307 -32.73 -21.69 29.05
CA ASP A 307 -32.99 -21.89 27.63
C ASP A 307 -33.45 -20.61 26.93
N ALA A 308 -34.24 -19.77 27.61
CA ALA A 308 -34.75 -18.52 27.06
C ALA A 308 -33.62 -17.49 26.94
N TYR A 309 -32.77 -17.41 27.96
CA TYR A 309 -31.56 -16.59 27.93
C TYR A 309 -30.64 -17.04 26.79
N ARG A 310 -30.34 -18.34 26.70
CA ARG A 310 -29.47 -18.89 25.64
C ARG A 310 -30.02 -18.61 24.24
N ALA A 311 -31.33 -18.73 24.04
CA ALA A 311 -31.96 -18.40 22.75
C ALA A 311 -31.78 -16.92 22.40
N ARG A 312 -32.02 -16.02 23.36
CA ARG A 312 -31.84 -14.57 23.16
C ARG A 312 -30.40 -14.21 22.81
N GLU A 313 -29.42 -14.80 23.50
CA GLU A 313 -27.99 -14.56 23.20
C GLU A 313 -27.60 -15.12 21.82
N ALA A 314 -28.10 -16.30 21.45
CA ALA A 314 -27.86 -16.87 20.12
C ALA A 314 -28.46 -16.01 18.99
N GLU A 315 -29.65 -15.45 19.19
CA GLU A 315 -30.27 -14.52 18.25
C GLU A 315 -29.49 -13.20 18.15
N ALA A 316 -29.05 -12.65 19.28
CA ALA A 316 -28.22 -11.44 19.30
C ALA A 316 -26.89 -11.67 18.58
N ALA A 317 -26.24 -12.80 18.84
CA ALA A 317 -25.03 -13.25 18.15
C ALA A 317 -25.24 -13.36 16.63
N THR A 318 -26.33 -13.99 16.19
CA THR A 318 -26.64 -14.15 14.76
C THR A 318 -26.83 -12.79 14.08
N ARG A 319 -27.55 -11.86 14.73
CA ARG A 319 -27.72 -10.48 14.23
C ARG A 319 -26.39 -9.73 14.13
N ALA A 320 -25.52 -9.87 15.13
CA ALA A 320 -24.19 -9.26 15.12
C ALA A 320 -23.31 -9.82 13.98
N ALA A 321 -23.36 -11.14 13.73
CA ALA A 321 -22.62 -11.77 12.65
C ALA A 321 -23.10 -11.36 11.25
N ALA A 322 -24.38 -11.05 11.08
CA ALA A 322 -24.92 -10.56 9.81
C ALA A 322 -24.25 -9.24 9.37
N GLY A 323 -24.03 -8.32 10.31
CA GLY A 323 -23.28 -7.07 10.09
C GLY A 323 -21.77 -7.25 9.89
N GLN A 324 -21.29 -8.50 9.87
CA GLN A 324 -19.89 -8.87 9.68
C GLN A 324 -19.69 -9.74 8.43
N SER A 325 -20.69 -9.82 7.55
CA SER A 325 -20.68 -10.68 6.36
C SER A 325 -19.64 -10.24 5.32
N PHE A 326 -19.35 -11.11 4.34
CA PHE A 326 -18.49 -10.73 3.22
C PHE A 326 -19.10 -9.63 2.34
N ASP A 327 -20.43 -9.54 2.27
CA ASP A 327 -21.15 -8.47 1.58
C ASP A 327 -20.87 -7.10 2.25
N GLU A 328 -21.04 -7.02 3.56
CA GLU A 328 -20.71 -5.82 4.36
C GLU A 328 -19.22 -5.46 4.28
N LEU A 329 -18.34 -6.47 4.27
CA LEU A 329 -16.91 -6.24 4.07
C LEU A 329 -16.63 -5.62 2.68
N ALA A 330 -17.23 -6.18 1.64
CA ALA A 330 -17.04 -5.70 0.28
C ALA A 330 -17.59 -4.29 0.10
N ASP A 331 -18.73 -3.94 0.69
CA ASP A 331 -19.26 -2.56 0.70
C ASP A 331 -18.22 -1.57 1.24
N ARG A 332 -17.67 -1.84 2.43
CA ARG A 332 -16.67 -0.96 3.05
C ARG A 332 -15.38 -0.86 2.22
N VAL A 333 -14.93 -1.97 1.65
CA VAL A 333 -13.72 -2.00 0.83
C VAL A 333 -13.92 -1.29 -0.51
N GLU A 334 -15.07 -1.45 -1.15
CA GLU A 334 -15.43 -0.76 -2.39
C GLU A 334 -15.55 0.75 -2.19
N ASP A 335 -16.12 1.21 -1.07
CA ASP A 335 -16.15 2.62 -0.71
C ASP A 335 -14.74 3.21 -0.61
N VAL A 336 -13.84 2.50 0.08
CA VAL A 336 -12.42 2.87 0.15
C VAL A 336 -11.81 2.93 -1.24
N TYR A 337 -12.00 1.90 -2.07
CA TYR A 337 -11.46 1.86 -3.43
C TYR A 337 -12.02 2.96 -4.33
N GLY A 338 -13.31 3.29 -4.21
CA GLY A 338 -13.94 4.40 -4.92
C GLY A 338 -13.31 5.74 -4.55
N ARG A 339 -13.11 6.00 -3.24
CA ARG A 339 -12.41 7.20 -2.76
C ARG A 339 -10.96 7.27 -3.25
N LEU A 340 -10.26 6.13 -3.28
CA LEU A 340 -8.90 6.07 -3.81
C LEU A 340 -8.85 6.33 -5.31
N ALA A 341 -9.74 5.71 -6.09
CA ALA A 341 -9.80 5.87 -7.54
C ALA A 341 -10.05 7.33 -7.94
N ALA A 342 -10.82 8.07 -7.15
CA ALA A 342 -11.06 9.50 -7.35
C ALA A 342 -9.78 10.36 -7.22
N ARG A 343 -8.74 9.88 -6.52
CA ARG A 343 -7.44 10.59 -6.41
C ARG A 343 -6.57 10.44 -7.66
N ARG A 344 -6.82 9.45 -8.51
CA ARG A 344 -6.03 9.21 -9.72
C ARG A 344 -6.51 10.15 -10.83
N ARG A 345 -5.58 10.90 -11.43
CA ARG A 345 -5.93 11.78 -12.56
C ARG A 345 -6.46 10.96 -13.71
N ARG A 346 -7.54 11.42 -14.34
CA ARG A 346 -8.07 10.78 -15.56
C ARG A 346 -7.03 10.87 -16.66
N THR A 347 -6.73 9.75 -17.31
CA THR A 347 -5.90 9.74 -18.50
C THR A 347 -6.67 10.46 -19.61
N ALA A 348 -6.24 11.67 -19.98
CA ALA A 348 -6.74 12.31 -21.18
C ALA A 348 -6.29 11.47 -22.38
N ALA A 349 -7.21 11.19 -23.32
CA ALA A 349 -6.82 10.55 -24.57
C ALA A 349 -5.76 11.42 -25.26
N SER A 350 -4.62 10.83 -25.61
CA SER A 350 -3.66 11.46 -26.51
C SER A 350 -4.42 11.81 -27.79
N THR A 351 -4.50 13.10 -28.12
CA THR A 351 -4.98 13.54 -29.43
C THR A 351 -3.97 13.02 -30.45
N ARG A 352 -4.35 11.94 -31.14
CA ARG A 352 -3.63 11.40 -32.28
C ARG A 352 -3.64 12.45 -33.39
N GLU A 353 -2.46 12.64 -33.98
CA GLU A 353 -2.14 13.57 -35.09
C GLU A 353 -2.08 15.06 -34.72
N ASP A 354 -1.17 15.37 -33.80
CA ASP A 354 -0.61 16.71 -33.67
C ASP A 354 0.47 16.93 -34.76
N GLY A 355 0.19 17.82 -35.72
CA GLY A 355 1.10 18.16 -36.82
C GLY A 355 2.30 19.02 -36.42
N ARG A 356 2.42 19.43 -35.15
CA ARG A 356 3.56 20.22 -34.64
C ARG A 356 4.86 19.42 -34.67
N ASP A 357 5.98 20.08 -34.91
CA ASP A 357 7.29 19.43 -34.96
C ASP A 357 7.68 18.77 -33.62
N TRP A 358 8.54 17.75 -33.69
CA TRP A 358 9.17 17.19 -32.50
C TRP A 358 10.37 18.04 -32.08
N ILE A 359 10.48 18.29 -30.78
CA ILE A 359 11.63 18.95 -30.17
C ILE A 359 12.12 18.14 -28.96
N VAL A 360 13.39 18.34 -28.61
CA VAL A 360 13.96 17.86 -27.35
C VAL A 360 14.04 19.03 -26.39
N VAL A 361 13.61 18.82 -25.16
CA VAL A 361 13.52 19.84 -24.12
C VAL A 361 14.18 19.34 -22.85
N ASP A 362 15.05 20.14 -22.26
CA ASP A 362 15.62 19.89 -20.93
C ASP A 362 14.95 20.82 -19.92
N LEU A 363 14.28 20.24 -18.90
CA LEU A 363 13.35 20.96 -18.02
C LEU A 363 13.97 21.44 -16.70
N HIS A 364 15.25 21.21 -16.48
CA HIS A 364 15.90 21.57 -15.23
C HIS A 364 17.39 21.81 -15.45
N MET A 365 17.83 23.07 -15.36
CA MET A 365 19.25 23.45 -15.40
C MET A 365 19.49 24.83 -14.79
N HIS A 366 20.76 25.10 -14.51
CA HIS A 366 21.21 26.28 -13.78
C HIS A 366 22.27 27.07 -14.55
N THR A 367 22.36 28.37 -14.27
CA THR A 367 23.33 29.32 -14.82
C THR A 367 24.22 29.89 -13.71
N ASN A 368 25.18 30.74 -14.07
CA ASN A 368 26.04 31.50 -13.15
C ASN A 368 25.26 32.39 -12.14
N TRP A 369 23.95 32.58 -12.31
CA TRP A 369 23.09 33.22 -11.32
C TRP A 369 22.82 32.33 -10.09
N SER A 370 22.89 31.01 -10.26
CA SER A 370 22.85 30.08 -9.13
C SER A 370 24.19 30.06 -8.41
N HIS A 371 24.13 30.13 -7.08
CA HIS A 371 25.31 30.17 -6.19
C HIS A 371 26.32 29.02 -6.37
N ASP A 372 25.94 27.93 -7.03
CA ASP A 372 26.75 26.74 -7.21
C ASP A 372 26.90 26.30 -8.68
N CYS A 373 26.57 27.17 -9.63
CA CYS A 373 26.83 27.01 -11.06
C CYS A 373 27.70 28.19 -11.56
N SER A 374 28.50 27.93 -12.59
CA SER A 374 29.45 28.89 -13.19
C SER A 374 29.27 29.00 -14.70
N THR A 375 28.16 28.48 -15.22
CA THR A 375 27.88 28.45 -16.66
C THR A 375 27.25 29.78 -17.07
N ASP A 376 27.93 30.57 -17.89
CA ASP A 376 27.40 31.81 -18.43
C ASP A 376 26.19 31.55 -19.34
N VAL A 377 25.23 32.47 -19.34
CA VAL A 377 23.97 32.34 -20.10
C VAL A 377 24.22 32.21 -21.61
N ASP A 378 25.15 32.97 -22.18
CA ASP A 378 25.49 32.89 -23.61
C ASP A 378 26.07 31.51 -23.96
N GLU A 379 27.02 31.01 -23.15
CA GLU A 379 27.61 29.70 -23.35
C GLU A 379 26.57 28.58 -23.23
N LEU A 380 25.61 28.73 -22.31
CA LEU A 380 24.50 27.80 -22.16
C LEU A 380 23.64 27.73 -23.42
N LEU A 381 23.26 28.89 -23.98
CA LEU A 381 22.42 28.96 -25.18
C LEU A 381 23.13 28.38 -26.41
N ASP A 382 24.39 28.75 -26.62
CA ASP A 382 25.23 28.21 -27.69
C ASP A 382 25.36 26.69 -27.59
N HIS A 383 25.61 26.19 -26.37
CA HIS A 383 25.77 24.76 -26.14
C HIS A 383 24.46 23.99 -26.30
N ALA A 384 23.34 24.51 -25.81
CA ALA A 384 22.02 23.90 -25.96
C ALA A 384 21.64 23.76 -27.44
N GLU A 385 21.93 24.79 -28.26
CA GLU A 385 21.68 24.77 -29.69
C GLU A 385 22.61 23.78 -30.43
N ALA A 386 23.89 23.71 -30.03
CA ALA A 386 24.84 22.73 -30.55
C ALA A 386 24.46 21.28 -30.24
N GLU A 387 23.88 21.01 -29.06
CA GLU A 387 23.33 19.71 -28.67
C GLU A 387 21.98 19.38 -29.35
N GLY A 388 21.43 20.33 -30.11
CA GLY A 388 20.18 20.17 -30.84
C GLY A 388 18.92 20.23 -29.96
N LEU A 389 18.99 20.90 -28.80
CA LEU A 389 17.83 21.15 -27.96
C LEU A 389 16.91 22.19 -28.63
N GLY A 390 15.61 21.90 -28.64
CA GLY A 390 14.61 22.82 -29.18
C GLY A 390 14.04 23.78 -28.13
N ALA A 391 14.14 23.42 -26.85
CA ALA A 391 13.87 24.31 -25.73
C ALA A 391 14.67 23.92 -24.47
N ILE A 392 14.86 24.86 -23.56
CA ILE A 392 15.49 24.66 -22.24
C ILE A 392 14.72 25.41 -21.17
N ALA A 393 14.60 24.87 -19.96
CA ALA A 393 14.11 25.61 -18.80
C ALA A 393 15.27 26.02 -17.90
N VAL A 394 15.47 27.33 -17.76
CA VAL A 394 16.47 27.88 -16.83
C VAL A 394 15.78 28.07 -15.48
N THR A 395 16.27 27.38 -14.46
CA THR A 395 15.58 27.21 -13.16
C THR A 395 16.53 27.48 -12.00
N ASP A 396 17.20 28.64 -12.03
CA ASP A 396 18.18 29.02 -11.03
C ASP A 396 17.63 28.99 -9.59
N HIS A 397 18.50 28.68 -8.62
CA HIS A 397 18.12 28.50 -7.22
C HIS A 397 17.73 29.81 -6.54
N ASN A 398 16.44 29.99 -6.25
CA ASN A 398 15.87 31.14 -5.52
C ASN A 398 16.19 32.52 -6.14
N VAL A 399 16.45 32.54 -7.45
CA VAL A 399 16.80 33.76 -8.19
C VAL A 399 16.22 33.64 -9.60
N PHE A 400 15.49 34.65 -10.04
CA PHE A 400 14.84 34.64 -11.37
C PHE A 400 15.64 35.40 -12.46
N GLY A 401 16.67 36.15 -12.07
CA GLY A 401 17.48 36.98 -12.99
C GLY A 401 18.09 36.22 -14.16
N GLY A 402 18.62 35.00 -13.93
CA GLY A 402 19.21 34.18 -14.98
C GLY A 402 18.22 33.72 -16.04
N ALA A 403 16.98 33.41 -15.63
CA ALA A 403 15.90 33.05 -16.55
C ALA A 403 15.48 34.26 -17.42
N LEU A 404 15.41 35.46 -16.86
CA LEU A 404 15.12 36.70 -17.61
C LEU A 404 16.21 37.01 -18.63
N GLU A 405 17.47 36.94 -18.21
CA GLU A 405 18.62 37.15 -19.09
C GLU A 405 18.64 36.12 -20.23
N ALA A 406 18.39 34.84 -19.93
CA ALA A 406 18.33 33.79 -20.92
C ALA A 406 17.21 34.00 -21.95
N VAL A 407 16.01 34.41 -21.51
CA VAL A 407 14.90 34.74 -22.41
C VAL A 407 15.22 35.92 -23.33
N GLU A 408 15.87 36.95 -22.81
CA GLU A 408 16.27 38.12 -23.61
C GLU A 408 17.29 37.74 -24.67
N LYS A 409 18.34 37.02 -24.28
CA LYS A 409 19.43 36.59 -25.17
C LYS A 409 18.99 35.54 -26.19
N ALA A 410 18.06 34.66 -25.82
CA ALA A 410 17.53 33.63 -26.72
C ALA A 410 16.79 34.18 -27.95
N ARG A 411 16.45 35.47 -28.02
CA ARG A 411 15.84 36.09 -29.22
C ARG A 411 16.69 35.93 -30.50
N GLY A 412 18.01 35.72 -30.35
CA GLY A 412 18.94 35.43 -31.45
C GLY A 412 19.14 33.95 -31.78
N HIS A 413 18.56 33.04 -31.00
CA HIS A 413 18.79 31.59 -31.09
C HIS A 413 17.56 30.82 -31.57
N LYS A 414 17.74 29.58 -32.03
CA LYS A 414 16.62 28.68 -32.37
C LYS A 414 16.04 27.98 -31.14
N VAL A 415 16.78 27.92 -30.04
CA VAL A 415 16.34 27.32 -28.79
C VAL A 415 15.35 28.24 -28.08
N VAL A 416 14.23 27.68 -27.62
CA VAL A 416 13.25 28.43 -26.82
C VAL A 416 13.61 28.31 -25.34
N VAL A 417 13.67 29.44 -24.62
CA VAL A 417 13.87 29.43 -23.17
C VAL A 417 12.51 29.46 -22.46
N ILE A 418 12.30 28.52 -21.55
CA ILE A 418 11.21 28.51 -20.58
C ILE A 418 11.73 29.22 -19.32
N PRO A 419 11.20 30.41 -18.97
CA PRO A 419 11.64 31.09 -17.76
C PRO A 419 11.11 30.34 -16.53
N GLY A 420 12.01 29.94 -15.63
CA GLY A 420 11.64 29.31 -14.38
C GLY A 420 12.57 29.66 -13.24
N GLU A 421 12.29 29.07 -12.09
CA GLU A 421 13.05 29.24 -10.85
C GLU A 421 12.92 27.96 -10.04
N GLU A 422 13.99 27.50 -9.39
CA GLU A 422 13.93 26.41 -8.40
C GLU A 422 13.88 27.02 -6.99
N ILE A 423 12.68 27.04 -6.39
CA ILE A 423 12.41 27.68 -5.12
C ILE A 423 12.62 26.70 -3.99
N LYS A 424 13.45 27.07 -3.02
CA LYS A 424 13.64 26.32 -1.79
C LYS A 424 12.56 26.66 -0.77
N THR A 425 11.79 25.65 -0.38
CA THR A 425 10.71 25.77 0.61
C THR A 425 11.24 25.71 2.05
N ASP A 426 10.38 26.00 3.02
CA ASP A 426 10.67 25.86 4.46
C ASP A 426 10.76 24.38 4.89
N GLY A 427 11.88 23.75 4.55
CA GLY A 427 12.21 22.38 4.98
C GLY A 427 11.44 21.27 4.25
N GLN A 428 10.61 21.59 3.25
CA GLN A 428 9.80 20.64 2.48
C GLN A 428 10.39 20.37 1.08
N GLY A 429 11.69 20.63 0.88
CA GLY A 429 12.39 20.46 -0.40
C GLY A 429 12.25 21.65 -1.33
N GLU A 430 12.25 21.38 -2.63
CA GLU A 430 12.26 22.39 -3.70
C GLU A 430 11.03 22.23 -4.61
N VAL A 431 10.60 23.34 -5.19
CA VAL A 431 9.52 23.40 -6.19
C VAL A 431 10.00 24.31 -7.31
N ILE A 432 9.90 23.84 -8.55
CA ILE A 432 10.18 24.64 -9.73
C ILE A 432 8.87 25.29 -10.21
N GLY A 433 8.92 26.61 -10.40
CA GLY A 433 7.91 27.33 -11.17
C GLY A 433 8.37 27.47 -12.61
N LEU A 434 7.58 27.01 -13.57
CA LEU A 434 7.84 27.24 -15.00
C LEU A 434 6.90 28.32 -15.54
N PHE A 435 7.34 29.03 -16.58
CA PHE A 435 6.61 30.15 -17.20
C PHE A 435 6.33 31.31 -16.24
N LEU A 436 7.29 31.58 -15.34
CA LEU A 436 7.21 32.70 -14.39
C LEU A 436 7.44 34.05 -15.08
N ARG A 437 7.05 35.12 -14.39
CA ARG A 437 7.24 36.52 -14.80
C ARG A 437 8.04 37.32 -13.78
N GLU A 438 8.00 36.91 -12.52
CA GLU A 438 8.72 37.54 -11.41
C GLU A 438 9.22 36.48 -10.43
N GLU A 439 10.25 36.85 -9.68
CA GLU A 439 10.88 36.01 -8.65
C GLU A 439 9.91 35.64 -7.53
N ILE A 440 10.01 34.40 -7.05
CA ILE A 440 9.20 33.92 -5.93
C ILE A 440 10.02 33.95 -4.64
N PRO A 441 9.50 34.49 -3.53
CA PRO A 441 10.22 34.52 -2.26
C PRO A 441 10.64 33.12 -1.78
N ARG A 442 11.91 32.98 -1.40
CA ARG A 442 12.44 31.76 -0.77
C ARG A 442 11.90 31.53 0.64
N GLY A 443 11.88 30.28 1.08
CA GLY A 443 11.51 29.90 2.45
C GLY A 443 10.02 29.97 2.74
N LEU A 444 9.19 30.05 1.71
CA LEU A 444 7.75 29.83 1.81
C LEU A 444 7.45 28.36 2.11
N SER A 445 6.28 28.08 2.67
CA SER A 445 5.82 26.69 2.78
C SER A 445 5.60 26.10 1.38
N PHE A 446 5.62 24.76 1.26
CA PHE A 446 5.35 24.10 -0.03
C PHE A 446 4.05 24.59 -0.67
N GLY A 447 2.98 24.74 0.13
CA GLY A 447 1.67 25.20 -0.34
C GLY A 447 1.70 26.66 -0.81
N ASP A 448 2.35 27.54 -0.05
CA ASP A 448 2.44 28.97 -0.40
C ASP A 448 3.31 29.17 -1.66
N THR A 449 4.37 28.37 -1.82
CA THR A 449 5.17 28.36 -3.07
C THR A 449 4.33 27.93 -4.26
N VAL A 450 3.53 26.86 -4.13
CA VAL A 450 2.60 26.42 -5.17
C VAL A 450 1.59 27.53 -5.52
N GLU A 451 1.02 28.20 -4.52
CA GLU A 451 0.09 29.30 -4.73
C GLU A 451 0.74 30.48 -5.46
N ALA A 452 1.96 30.87 -5.07
CA ALA A 452 2.72 31.93 -5.72
C ALA A 452 3.02 31.64 -7.19
N ILE A 453 3.41 30.40 -7.53
CA ILE A 453 3.63 29.97 -8.92
C ILE A 453 2.33 30.13 -9.73
N ARG A 454 1.21 29.63 -9.18
CA ARG A 454 -0.08 29.63 -9.88
C ARG A 454 -0.68 31.03 -10.01
N ALA A 455 -0.41 31.93 -9.08
CA ALA A 455 -0.84 33.33 -9.15
C ALA A 455 -0.26 34.06 -10.39
N GLN A 456 0.91 33.63 -10.86
CA GLN A 456 1.52 34.16 -12.09
C GLN A 456 1.02 33.47 -13.38
N GLY A 457 0.20 32.41 -13.25
CA GLY A 457 -0.16 31.52 -14.36
C GLY A 457 0.95 30.54 -14.75
N GLY A 458 1.94 30.36 -13.87
CA GLY A 458 3.03 29.40 -14.04
C GLY A 458 2.59 27.96 -13.77
N LEU A 459 3.46 27.03 -14.14
CA LEU A 459 3.26 25.60 -13.93
C LEU A 459 4.08 25.09 -12.75
N VAL A 460 3.48 24.24 -11.93
CA VAL A 460 4.12 23.65 -10.75
C VAL A 460 4.87 22.38 -11.16
N TYR A 461 6.18 22.43 -11.13
CA TYR A 461 7.08 21.31 -11.41
C TYR A 461 7.76 20.89 -10.10
N VAL A 462 7.62 19.64 -9.68
CA VAL A 462 8.30 19.15 -8.48
C VAL A 462 9.58 18.40 -8.90
N PRO A 463 10.78 18.98 -8.68
CA PRO A 463 12.05 18.35 -9.00
C PRO A 463 12.41 17.27 -7.98
N HIS A 464 13.14 16.25 -8.46
CA HIS A 464 13.76 15.16 -7.67
C HIS A 464 13.06 14.78 -6.33
N PRO A 465 11.73 14.49 -6.31
CA PRO A 465 10.91 14.45 -5.08
C PRO A 465 11.25 13.35 -4.07
N PHE A 466 12.12 12.41 -4.44
CA PHE A 466 12.53 11.27 -3.63
C PHE A 466 14.04 11.23 -3.35
N ASP A 467 14.78 12.29 -3.68
CA ASP A 467 16.21 12.39 -3.35
C ASP A 467 16.43 12.66 -1.86
N ARG A 468 16.56 11.57 -1.11
CA ARG A 468 16.79 11.61 0.34
C ARG A 468 18.19 12.08 0.75
N MET A 469 19.03 12.48 -0.21
CA MET A 469 20.27 13.21 0.08
C MET A 469 20.00 14.68 0.40
N HIS A 470 18.82 15.20 0.02
CA HIS A 470 18.39 16.57 0.24
C HIS A 470 17.07 16.63 1.03
N ALA A 471 16.61 17.83 1.36
CA ALA A 471 15.28 18.02 1.92
C ALA A 471 14.25 17.68 0.84
N ILE A 472 13.21 16.93 1.19
CA ILE A 472 12.13 16.52 0.28
C ILE A 472 10.78 16.72 0.97
N PRO A 473 9.69 16.93 0.20
CA PRO A 473 8.37 16.96 0.79
C PRO A 473 8.05 15.59 1.38
N ASP A 474 7.46 15.56 2.57
CA ASP A 474 6.97 14.32 3.13
C ASP A 474 5.78 13.76 2.31
N ALA A 475 5.47 12.49 2.52
CA ALA A 475 4.40 11.84 1.77
C ALA A 475 3.03 12.52 1.99
N ALA A 476 2.78 13.06 3.18
CA ALA A 476 1.52 13.74 3.49
C ALA A 476 1.38 15.05 2.71
N THR A 477 2.47 15.81 2.57
CA THR A 477 2.58 17.03 1.78
C THR A 477 2.32 16.73 0.31
N LEU A 478 3.05 15.77 -0.27
CA LEU A 478 2.83 15.37 -1.66
C LEU A 478 1.37 14.94 -1.91
N HIS A 479 0.79 14.13 -1.01
CA HIS A 479 -0.60 13.69 -1.14
C HIS A 479 -1.61 14.84 -1.09
N ARG A 480 -1.38 15.85 -0.23
CA ARG A 480 -2.26 17.02 -0.09
C ARG A 480 -2.29 17.85 -1.38
N HIS A 481 -1.14 18.01 -2.02
CA HIS A 481 -0.95 18.88 -3.18
C HIS A 481 -0.97 18.12 -4.53
N LEU A 482 -1.36 16.83 -4.56
CA LEU A 482 -1.42 16.02 -5.79
C LEU A 482 -2.24 16.67 -6.91
N ALA A 483 -3.28 17.42 -6.60
CA ALA A 483 -4.12 18.10 -7.59
C ALA A 483 -3.44 19.34 -8.21
N GLU A 484 -2.46 19.91 -7.53
CA GLU A 484 -1.81 21.18 -7.87
C GLU A 484 -0.44 20.99 -8.54
N ILE A 485 0.15 19.79 -8.45
CA ILE A 485 1.41 19.45 -9.13
C ILE A 485 1.17 19.23 -10.62
N ASP A 486 1.60 20.12 -11.50
CA ASP A 486 1.41 19.97 -12.94
C ASP A 486 2.34 18.91 -13.53
N VAL A 487 3.60 18.92 -13.09
CA VAL A 487 4.68 18.03 -13.57
C VAL A 487 5.47 17.45 -12.39
N LEU A 488 5.75 16.15 -12.44
CA LEU A 488 6.65 15.47 -11.50
C LEU A 488 7.92 15.04 -12.24
N GLU A 489 9.10 15.41 -11.74
CA GLU A 489 10.36 14.97 -12.31
C GLU A 489 10.56 13.46 -12.05
N VAL A 490 10.49 12.65 -13.11
CA VAL A 490 10.68 11.19 -13.03
C VAL A 490 12.08 10.75 -13.43
N TYR A 491 12.87 11.66 -14.00
CA TYR A 491 14.26 11.43 -14.31
C TYR A 491 15.07 12.71 -14.14
N ASN A 492 15.98 12.67 -13.17
CA ASN A 492 17.02 13.66 -12.96
C ASN A 492 18.38 12.96 -13.17
N ALA A 493 19.20 13.53 -14.06
CA ALA A 493 20.47 12.91 -14.47
C ALA A 493 21.58 13.02 -13.40
N ARG A 494 21.40 13.88 -12.40
CA ARG A 494 22.37 14.19 -11.34
C ARG A 494 22.10 13.43 -10.03
N LEU A 495 21.09 12.58 -9.95
CA LEU A 495 20.87 11.76 -8.75
C LEU A 495 21.99 10.72 -8.57
N LEU A 496 22.48 10.62 -7.34
CA LEU A 496 23.51 9.62 -6.98
C LEU A 496 22.99 8.18 -7.08
N PHE A 497 21.68 7.97 -6.82
CA PHE A 497 21.06 6.65 -6.81
C PHE A 497 19.86 6.59 -7.76
N GLU A 498 19.95 5.74 -8.79
CA GLU A 498 18.86 5.53 -9.77
C GLU A 498 17.54 5.07 -9.12
N ALA A 499 17.62 4.46 -7.93
CA ALA A 499 16.44 4.05 -7.16
C ALA A 499 15.47 5.21 -6.86
N TYR A 500 15.94 6.46 -6.80
CA TYR A 500 15.11 7.65 -6.61
C TYR A 500 14.32 7.99 -7.88
N ASN A 501 14.95 7.96 -9.06
CA ASN A 501 14.27 8.09 -10.36
C ASN A 501 13.20 7.00 -10.52
N GLU A 502 13.52 5.75 -10.15
CA GLU A 502 12.53 4.68 -10.18
C GLU A 502 11.35 4.96 -9.23
N GLU A 503 11.60 5.48 -8.03
CA GLU A 503 10.53 5.81 -7.07
C GLU A 503 9.63 6.94 -7.58
N ALA A 504 10.23 7.98 -8.18
CA ALA A 504 9.51 9.07 -8.83
C ALA A 504 8.61 8.56 -9.97
N LEU A 505 9.16 7.72 -10.85
CA LEU A 505 8.38 7.11 -11.94
C LEU A 505 7.21 6.27 -11.43
N ARG A 506 7.42 5.47 -10.37
CA ARG A 506 6.35 4.68 -9.75
C ARG A 506 5.27 5.55 -9.12
N PHE A 507 5.66 6.65 -8.47
CA PHE A 507 4.72 7.61 -7.88
C PHE A 507 3.90 8.34 -8.96
N ALA A 508 4.55 8.81 -10.03
CA ALA A 508 3.87 9.44 -11.16
C ALA A 508 2.84 8.50 -11.80
N ARG A 509 3.20 7.23 -12.04
CA ARG A 509 2.27 6.22 -12.61
C ARG A 509 1.07 5.94 -11.71
N LYS A 510 1.30 5.83 -10.40
CA LYS A 510 0.28 5.57 -9.38
C LYS A 510 -0.85 6.60 -9.41
N TYR A 511 -0.52 7.89 -9.46
CA TYR A 511 -1.51 8.96 -9.48
C TYR A 511 -1.82 9.50 -10.88
N ASN A 512 -1.17 8.94 -11.91
CA ASN A 512 -1.24 9.39 -13.30
C ASN A 512 -0.84 10.88 -13.47
N LEU A 513 0.28 11.26 -12.84
CA LEU A 513 0.88 12.59 -12.96
C LEU A 513 1.64 12.73 -14.28
N THR A 514 1.70 13.95 -14.81
CA THR A 514 2.52 14.26 -15.99
C THR A 514 4.00 14.12 -15.62
N ALA A 515 4.75 13.37 -16.42
CA ALA A 515 6.17 13.12 -16.18
C ALA A 515 7.04 14.20 -16.82
N GLY A 516 7.99 14.73 -16.07
CA GLY A 516 9.07 15.61 -16.54
C GLY A 516 10.44 14.95 -16.38
N ALA A 517 11.44 15.49 -17.05
CA ALA A 517 12.84 15.10 -16.87
C ALA A 517 13.76 16.28 -17.17
N GLY A 518 14.87 16.34 -16.45
CA GLY A 518 15.89 17.36 -16.65
C GLY A 518 17.29 16.87 -16.28
N SER A 519 18.28 17.62 -16.74
CA SER A 519 19.68 17.31 -16.49
C SER A 519 20.16 17.73 -15.11
N ASP A 520 19.52 18.74 -14.52
CA ASP A 520 20.00 19.45 -13.33
C ASP A 520 21.48 19.90 -13.53
N ALA A 521 21.74 20.39 -14.73
CA ALA A 521 23.07 20.76 -15.16
C ALA A 521 23.54 22.03 -14.45
N HIS A 522 24.77 21.98 -13.92
CA HIS A 522 25.49 23.15 -13.42
C HIS A 522 26.85 23.37 -14.13
N VAL A 523 27.09 22.56 -15.15
CA VAL A 523 28.25 22.63 -16.05
C VAL A 523 27.78 22.25 -17.45
N LEU A 524 28.35 22.89 -18.48
CA LEU A 524 27.97 22.65 -19.88
C LEU A 524 27.87 21.17 -20.25
N PRO A 525 28.84 20.28 -19.92
CA PRO A 525 28.71 18.87 -20.31
C PRO A 525 27.54 18.12 -19.68
N GLY A 526 26.87 18.68 -18.67
CA GLY A 526 25.66 18.12 -18.08
C GLY A 526 24.39 18.41 -18.88
N VAL A 527 24.36 19.46 -19.68
CA VAL A 527 23.17 19.91 -20.42
C VAL A 527 22.67 18.80 -21.35
N GLY A 528 21.35 18.55 -21.36
CA GLY A 528 20.72 17.54 -22.21
C GLY A 528 20.96 16.09 -21.79
N THR A 529 21.61 15.84 -20.64
CA THR A 529 21.81 14.47 -20.11
C THR A 529 20.51 13.84 -19.59
N GLY A 530 19.55 14.67 -19.16
CA GLY A 530 18.15 14.31 -18.94
C GLY A 530 17.27 15.27 -19.72
N ALA A 531 16.36 14.74 -20.53
CA ALA A 531 15.49 15.55 -21.38
C ALA A 531 14.18 14.83 -21.69
N VAL A 532 13.24 15.55 -22.26
CA VAL A 532 11.98 15.03 -22.81
C VAL A 532 11.92 15.31 -24.31
N ARG A 533 11.42 14.35 -25.08
CA ARG A 533 11.07 14.53 -26.49
C ARG A 533 9.56 14.72 -26.59
N MET A 534 9.14 15.88 -27.07
CA MET A 534 7.74 16.28 -27.09
C MET A 534 7.41 17.08 -28.35
N ARG A 535 6.13 17.33 -28.58
CA ARG A 535 5.68 18.24 -29.64
C ARG A 535 5.98 19.68 -29.26
N ARG A 536 6.38 20.50 -30.23
CA ARG A 536 6.61 21.94 -30.07
C ARG A 536 5.37 22.60 -29.46
N PHE A 537 5.59 23.61 -28.63
CA PHE A 537 4.55 24.31 -27.88
C PHE A 537 4.68 25.83 -28.06
N SER A 538 3.59 26.57 -27.80
CA SER A 538 3.53 28.04 -27.87
C SER A 538 3.35 28.72 -26.52
N GLY A 539 3.04 27.95 -25.46
CA GLY A 539 2.75 28.47 -24.13
C GLY A 539 2.55 27.36 -23.09
N PRO A 540 2.21 27.71 -21.84
CA PRO A 540 2.14 26.75 -20.73
C PRO A 540 1.07 25.66 -20.91
N GLU A 541 -0.11 26.01 -21.43
CA GLU A 541 -1.18 25.02 -21.68
C GLU A 541 -0.78 24.00 -22.76
N ASP A 542 -0.28 24.51 -23.89
CA ASP A 542 0.25 23.69 -25.00
C ASP A 542 1.40 22.80 -24.55
N PHE A 543 2.28 23.34 -23.69
CA PHE A 543 3.41 22.62 -23.11
C PHE A 543 2.92 21.40 -22.32
N LEU A 544 1.94 21.57 -21.44
CA LEU A 544 1.37 20.45 -20.68
C LEU A 544 0.70 19.41 -21.57
N VAL A 545 -0.02 19.84 -22.61
CA VAL A 545 -0.64 18.91 -23.57
C VAL A 545 0.43 18.08 -24.27
N SER A 546 1.49 18.72 -24.77
CA SER A 546 2.62 18.04 -25.41
C SER A 546 3.33 17.08 -24.45
N LEU A 547 3.54 17.49 -23.20
CA LEU A 547 4.30 16.74 -22.19
C LEU A 547 3.59 15.44 -21.78
N ARG A 548 2.26 15.39 -21.81
CA ARG A 548 1.47 14.16 -21.50
C ARG A 548 1.80 12.96 -22.38
N SER A 549 2.35 13.21 -23.58
CA SER A 549 2.76 12.17 -24.53
C SER A 549 4.26 12.12 -24.77
N ALA A 550 5.05 12.84 -23.97
CA ALA A 550 6.48 12.97 -24.16
C ALA A 550 7.23 11.66 -23.86
N GLU A 551 8.33 11.46 -24.58
CA GLU A 551 9.28 10.38 -24.34
C GLU A 551 10.42 10.90 -23.46
N ILE A 552 10.71 10.24 -22.35
CA ILE A 552 11.86 10.58 -21.50
C ILE A 552 13.15 10.10 -22.18
N LEU A 553 14.06 11.03 -22.47
CA LEU A 553 15.38 10.75 -23.02
C LEU A 553 16.42 10.75 -21.90
N ARG A 554 17.18 9.67 -21.80
CA ARG A 554 18.25 9.48 -20.81
C ARG A 554 19.59 9.37 -21.54
N ARG A 555 20.49 10.32 -21.30
CA ARG A 555 21.87 10.32 -21.83
C ARG A 555 22.84 10.39 -20.64
N PRO A 556 22.88 9.35 -19.78
CA PRO A 556 23.61 9.42 -18.53
C PRO A 556 25.10 9.65 -18.76
N LYS A 557 25.67 10.61 -18.03
CA LYS A 557 27.12 10.81 -17.91
C LYS A 557 27.55 10.47 -16.49
N SER A 558 28.84 10.17 -16.31
CA SER A 558 29.37 9.86 -14.98
C SER A 558 29.18 11.05 -14.03
N LEU A 559 28.49 10.84 -12.91
CA LEU A 559 28.29 11.87 -11.90
C LEU A 559 29.62 12.35 -11.30
N ALA A 560 30.57 11.44 -11.09
CA ALA A 560 31.91 11.81 -10.65
C ALA A 560 32.63 12.71 -11.67
N TYR A 561 32.41 12.47 -12.97
CA TYR A 561 32.94 13.31 -14.04
C TYR A 561 32.30 14.71 -14.02
N LEU A 562 30.97 14.80 -13.96
CA LEU A 562 30.26 16.08 -13.91
C LEU A 562 30.60 16.87 -12.63
N GLN A 563 30.65 16.20 -11.48
CA GLN A 563 31.05 16.81 -10.22
C GLN A 563 32.51 17.29 -10.27
N GLY A 564 33.42 16.47 -10.81
CA GLY A 564 34.81 16.88 -10.99
C GLY A 564 34.95 18.15 -11.83
N LEU A 565 34.19 18.27 -12.92
CA LEU A 565 34.16 19.47 -13.75
C LEU A 565 33.61 20.69 -12.98
N LYS A 566 32.55 20.52 -12.18
CA LYS A 566 32.01 21.59 -11.32
C LYS A 566 33.05 22.11 -10.34
N TRP A 567 33.76 21.21 -9.64
CA TRP A 567 34.84 21.59 -8.72
C TRP A 567 35.95 22.36 -9.44
N VAL A 568 36.33 21.94 -10.65
CA VAL A 568 37.35 22.63 -11.45
C VAL A 568 36.87 24.03 -11.87
N ALA A 569 35.61 24.18 -12.27
CA ALA A 569 35.05 25.47 -12.68
C ALA A 569 35.01 26.45 -11.48
N GLN A 570 34.49 26.02 -10.33
CA GLN A 570 34.47 26.81 -9.10
C GLN A 570 35.88 27.18 -8.58
N ALA A 571 36.86 26.28 -8.75
CA ALA A 571 38.25 26.57 -8.39
C ALA A 571 38.88 27.63 -9.31
N LYS A 572 38.54 27.64 -10.60
CA LYS A 572 39.03 28.65 -11.56
C LYS A 572 38.48 30.05 -11.27
N GLU A 573 37.23 30.16 -10.85
CA GLU A 573 36.62 31.45 -10.47
C GLU A 573 37.23 32.03 -9.20
N ARG A 574 37.57 31.21 -8.20
CA ARG A 574 38.24 31.67 -6.97
C ARG A 574 39.68 32.18 -7.18
N VAL A 575 40.27 31.90 -8.33
CA VAL A 575 41.65 32.26 -8.69
C VAL A 575 41.71 33.47 -9.63
N ARG A 576 40.57 33.90 -10.19
CA ARG A 576 40.42 35.18 -10.90
C ARG A 576 40.01 36.27 -9.92
#